data_AF-A0A7R9HGM5-F1
#
_entry.id   AF-A0A7R9HGM5-F1
#
_cell.length_a   1.000
_cell.length_b   1.000
_cell.length_c   1.000
_cell.angle_alpha   90.00
_cell.angle_beta   90.00
_cell.angle_gamma   90.00
#
_symmetry.space_group_name_H-M   'P 1'
#
loop_
_entity.id
_entity.type
_entity.pdbx_description
1 polymer ?
#
loop_
_entity_poly.entity_id
_entity_poly.type
_entity_poly.pdbx_seq_one_letter_code
_entity_poly.pdbx_strand_id
1 'polypeptide(L)'
;MHSLQVLAKIQNRTVTQVMEPHKEILEKYIPPKKHLLQHQPANAQIGIMDGNTFCTTLEPRLFTIDMTITEHKVFFHELMSLCEAEDTILFKLPCYKSVTSMVSLRQSALRALAACHYIDTHRDKIFSVLFKALEKSVPELQETGYECMKKFIAGCHLDEQVVSMAMRPLLEKLEDHRNLTLNSAKRLSYLTQLFPTSFQEKLCDQLIQHIEKLVETTAQ
;
A
#
# COMPACT_ATOMS: atom_id res chain seq x y z
N MET A 1 12.02 -1.36 -16.49
CA MET A 1 10.61 -1.05 -16.85
C MET A 1 10.51 -0.12 -18.06
N HIS A 2 11.17 1.04 -18.08
CA HIS A 2 11.11 2.00 -19.19
C HIS A 2 11.43 1.40 -20.57
N SER A 3 12.51 0.61 -20.70
CA SER A 3 12.88 0.01 -21.99
C SER A 3 11.79 -0.92 -22.56
N LEU A 4 11.06 -1.65 -21.71
CA LEU A 4 9.94 -2.49 -22.14
C LEU A 4 8.77 -1.63 -22.66
N GLN A 5 8.49 -0.51 -22.02
CA GLN A 5 7.46 0.44 -22.49
C GLN A 5 7.83 1.05 -23.84
N VAL A 6 9.11 1.42 -24.02
CA VAL A 6 9.61 1.95 -25.30
C VAL A 6 9.52 0.88 -26.39
N LEU A 7 9.94 -0.36 -26.12
CA LEU A 7 9.83 -1.47 -27.07
C LEU A 7 8.38 -1.76 -27.46
N ALA A 8 7.47 -1.80 -26.47
CA ALA A 8 6.04 -1.98 -26.69
C ALA A 8 5.48 -0.89 -27.62
N LYS A 9 5.85 0.38 -27.37
CA LYS A 9 5.47 1.52 -28.21
C LYS A 9 5.99 1.39 -29.65
N ILE A 10 7.25 0.98 -29.83
CA ILE A 10 7.86 0.81 -31.17
C ILE A 10 7.19 -0.34 -31.93
N GLN A 11 6.85 -1.43 -31.24
CA GLN A 11 6.22 -2.61 -31.85
C GLN A 11 4.70 -2.47 -32.01
N ASN A 12 4.11 -1.36 -31.55
CA ASN A 12 2.67 -1.13 -31.47
C ASN A 12 1.93 -2.29 -30.77
N ARG A 13 2.48 -2.73 -29.64
CA ARG A 13 1.98 -3.83 -28.79
C ARG A 13 1.89 -3.36 -27.34
N THR A 14 1.12 -4.08 -26.53
CA THR A 14 1.16 -3.85 -25.07
C THR A 14 2.45 -4.44 -24.49
N VAL A 15 2.86 -3.94 -23.32
CA VAL A 15 4.01 -4.50 -22.59
C VAL A 15 3.79 -5.99 -22.29
N THR A 16 2.55 -6.38 -21.97
CA THR A 16 2.16 -7.77 -21.76
C THR A 16 2.45 -8.63 -22.99
N GLN A 17 2.08 -8.17 -24.18
CA GLN A 17 2.34 -8.89 -25.43
C GLN A 17 3.84 -9.02 -25.74
N VAL A 18 4.65 -8.05 -25.35
CA VAL A 18 6.12 -8.13 -25.48
C VAL A 18 6.70 -9.17 -24.52
N MET A 19 6.11 -9.32 -23.34
CA MET A 19 6.59 -10.23 -22.29
C MET A 19 6.02 -11.66 -22.38
N GLU A 20 4.86 -11.84 -23.01
CA GLU A 20 4.15 -13.12 -23.10
C GLU A 20 5.05 -14.28 -23.59
N PRO A 21 5.93 -14.11 -24.61
CA PRO A 21 6.82 -15.19 -25.06
C PRO A 21 7.81 -15.69 -24.00
N HIS A 22 8.05 -14.91 -22.94
CA HIS A 22 9.00 -15.23 -21.87
C HIS A 22 8.31 -15.59 -20.55
N LYS A 23 6.97 -15.71 -20.56
CA LYS A 23 6.16 -15.94 -19.37
C LYS A 23 6.54 -17.21 -18.61
N GLU A 24 6.80 -18.31 -19.30
CA GLU A 24 7.18 -19.60 -18.68
C GLU A 24 8.46 -19.52 -17.83
N ILE A 25 9.40 -18.66 -18.24
CA ILE A 25 10.64 -18.43 -17.50
C ILE A 25 10.34 -17.63 -16.22
N LEU A 26 9.45 -16.64 -16.33
CA LEU A 26 9.08 -15.74 -15.24
C LEU A 26 8.15 -16.42 -14.21
N GLU A 27 7.33 -17.39 -14.61
CA GLU A 27 6.37 -18.07 -13.72
C GLU A 27 7.05 -18.83 -12.56
N LYS A 28 8.34 -19.12 -12.67
CA LYS A 28 9.14 -19.71 -11.58
C LYS A 28 9.40 -18.71 -10.43
N TYR A 29 9.30 -17.42 -10.73
CA TYR A 29 9.68 -16.31 -9.86
C TYR A 29 8.50 -15.38 -9.52
N ILE A 30 7.45 -15.33 -10.36
CA ILE A 30 6.34 -14.38 -10.27
C ILE A 30 5.00 -15.10 -10.52
N PRO A 31 4.19 -15.37 -9.49
CA PRO A 31 4.51 -15.28 -8.06
C PRO A 31 5.57 -16.34 -7.63
N PRO A 32 6.33 -16.09 -6.56
CA PRO A 32 7.43 -16.97 -6.18
C PRO A 32 6.93 -18.33 -5.68
N LYS A 33 7.27 -19.41 -6.40
CA LYS A 33 6.94 -20.79 -5.98
C LYS A 33 8.00 -21.42 -5.07
N LYS A 34 9.29 -21.15 -5.33
CA LYS A 34 10.41 -21.76 -4.58
C LYS A 34 11.18 -20.77 -3.71
N HIS A 35 11.12 -19.48 -4.05
CA HIS A 35 11.90 -18.42 -3.43
C HIS A 35 11.04 -17.58 -2.49
N LEU A 36 10.66 -18.15 -1.34
CA LEU A 36 9.90 -17.43 -0.30
C LEU A 36 10.63 -16.16 0.14
N LEU A 37 9.89 -15.08 0.42
CA LEU A 37 10.50 -13.78 0.70
C LEU A 37 11.43 -13.86 1.90
N GLN A 38 11.00 -14.50 2.99
CA GLN A 38 11.77 -14.54 4.24
C GLN A 38 13.12 -15.25 4.11
N HIS A 39 13.29 -16.11 3.10
CA HIS A 39 14.55 -16.81 2.83
C HIS A 39 15.53 -16.00 1.96
N GLN A 40 15.08 -14.88 1.41
CA GLN A 40 15.89 -14.01 0.57
C GLN A 40 16.41 -12.80 1.36
N PRO A 41 17.57 -12.25 1.00
CA PRO A 41 18.02 -10.97 1.55
C PRO A 41 17.06 -9.84 1.13
N ALA A 42 17.00 -8.77 1.94
CA ALA A 42 16.02 -7.69 1.77
C ALA A 42 16.01 -7.07 0.35
N ASN A 43 17.17 -6.93 -0.29
CA ASN A 43 17.25 -6.42 -1.67
C ASN A 43 16.59 -7.34 -2.69
N ALA A 44 16.74 -8.65 -2.54
CA ALA A 44 16.09 -9.64 -3.40
C ALA A 44 14.57 -9.70 -3.14
N GLN A 45 14.15 -9.55 -1.87
CA GLN A 45 12.73 -9.43 -1.53
C GLN A 45 12.08 -8.24 -2.22
N ILE A 46 12.72 -7.06 -2.20
CA ILE A 46 12.27 -5.88 -2.93
C ILE A 46 12.11 -6.20 -4.42
N GLY A 47 13.11 -6.81 -5.06
CA GLY A 47 13.03 -7.20 -6.47
C GLY A 47 11.88 -8.16 -6.78
N ILE A 48 11.61 -9.14 -5.91
CA ILE A 48 10.48 -10.07 -6.06
C ILE A 48 9.14 -9.34 -5.94
N MET A 49 9.00 -8.44 -4.96
CA MET A 49 7.77 -7.67 -4.73
C MET A 49 7.51 -6.68 -5.87
N ASP A 50 8.53 -5.94 -6.30
CA ASP A 50 8.40 -4.99 -7.40
C ASP A 50 8.16 -5.69 -8.74
N GLY A 51 8.80 -6.84 -8.97
CA GLY A 51 8.55 -7.69 -10.13
C GLY A 51 7.11 -8.20 -10.18
N ASN A 52 6.58 -8.67 -9.05
CA ASN A 52 5.18 -9.08 -8.92
C ASN A 52 4.22 -7.91 -9.14
N THR A 53 4.49 -6.77 -8.51
CA THR A 53 3.70 -5.55 -8.69
C THR A 53 3.64 -5.15 -10.16
N PHE A 54 4.79 -5.13 -10.83
CA PHE A 54 4.86 -4.79 -12.25
C PHE A 54 4.01 -5.72 -13.10
N CYS A 55 4.18 -7.04 -12.97
CA CYS A 55 3.47 -8.00 -13.82
C CYS A 55 1.96 -8.08 -13.54
N THR A 56 1.53 -7.81 -12.31
CA THR A 56 0.12 -7.82 -11.90
C THR A 56 -0.61 -6.51 -12.21
N THR A 57 0.13 -5.43 -12.49
CA THR A 57 -0.42 -4.11 -12.87
C THR A 57 -0.37 -3.83 -14.38
N LEU A 58 0.18 -4.74 -15.18
CA LEU A 58 0.10 -4.62 -16.64
C LEU A 58 -1.35 -4.73 -17.13
N GLU A 59 -1.63 -4.11 -18.27
CA GLU A 59 -2.93 -4.16 -18.95
C GLU A 59 -2.76 -4.80 -20.34
N PRO A 60 -3.21 -6.06 -20.55
CA PRO A 60 -3.78 -6.99 -19.57
C PRO A 60 -2.72 -7.56 -18.59
N ARG A 61 -3.16 -8.12 -17.45
CA ARG A 61 -2.24 -8.65 -16.43
C ARG A 61 -1.45 -9.84 -16.96
N LEU A 62 -0.14 -9.87 -16.72
CA LEU A 62 0.71 -10.99 -17.13
C LEU A 62 0.60 -12.16 -16.15
N PHE A 63 0.55 -11.86 -14.86
CA PHE A 63 0.41 -12.83 -13.77
C PHE A 63 -0.68 -12.41 -12.78
N THR A 64 -1.26 -13.40 -12.10
CA THR A 64 -2.24 -13.22 -11.03
C THR A 64 -1.90 -14.14 -9.86
N ILE A 65 -2.09 -13.64 -8.65
CA ILE A 65 -1.98 -14.46 -7.44
C ILE A 65 -3.25 -15.30 -7.31
N ASP A 66 -3.07 -16.60 -7.48
CA ASP A 66 -4.10 -17.61 -7.24
C ASP A 66 -4.10 -18.06 -5.77
N MET A 67 -5.17 -17.74 -5.04
CA MET A 67 -5.37 -18.12 -3.64
C MET A 67 -5.78 -19.59 -3.46
N THR A 68 -5.71 -20.44 -4.48
CA THR A 68 -5.77 -21.91 -4.33
C THR A 68 -4.38 -22.52 -4.15
N ILE A 69 -3.35 -21.88 -4.70
CA ILE A 69 -1.96 -22.32 -4.67
C ILE A 69 -1.32 -21.94 -3.33
N THR A 70 -0.69 -22.91 -2.67
CA THR A 70 -0.10 -22.73 -1.32
C THR A 70 0.99 -21.67 -1.30
N GLU A 71 1.89 -21.70 -2.28
CA GLU A 71 3.02 -20.78 -2.40
C GLU A 71 2.55 -19.33 -2.57
N HIS A 72 1.50 -19.12 -3.35
CA HIS A 72 0.88 -17.81 -3.56
C HIS A 72 0.25 -17.27 -2.27
N LYS A 73 -0.44 -18.13 -1.49
CA LYS A 73 -0.95 -17.77 -0.16
C LYS A 73 0.17 -17.36 0.78
N VAL A 74 1.27 -18.12 0.80
CA VAL A 74 2.43 -17.80 1.63
C VAL A 74 3.01 -16.44 1.26
N PHE A 75 3.24 -16.20 -0.04
CA PHE A 75 3.72 -14.90 -0.52
C PHE A 75 2.79 -13.75 -0.10
N PHE A 76 1.48 -13.90 -0.30
CA PHE A 76 0.50 -12.89 0.11
C PHE A 76 0.51 -12.64 1.63
N HIS A 77 0.62 -13.70 2.43
CA HIS A 77 0.71 -13.59 3.88
C HIS A 77 2.02 -12.92 4.34
N GLU A 78 3.13 -13.20 3.68
CA GLU A 78 4.41 -12.53 3.93
C GLU A 78 4.33 -11.02 3.62
N LEU A 79 3.66 -10.62 2.53
CA LEU A 79 3.41 -9.21 2.21
C LEU A 79 2.63 -8.49 3.32
N MET A 80 1.54 -9.13 3.80
CA MET A 80 0.71 -8.61 4.88
C MET A 80 1.52 -8.45 6.17
N SER A 81 2.23 -9.50 6.56
CA SER A 81 3.07 -9.53 7.76
C SER A 81 4.14 -8.43 7.73
N LEU A 82 4.79 -8.23 6.58
CA LEU A 82 5.80 -7.17 6.40
C LEU A 82 5.21 -5.75 6.56
N CYS A 83 3.97 -5.55 6.15
CA CYS A 83 3.28 -4.26 6.31
C CYS A 83 2.84 -4.00 7.76
N GLU A 84 2.40 -5.04 8.47
CA GLU A 84 1.78 -4.94 9.81
C GLU A 84 2.75 -5.12 10.97
N ALA A 85 3.72 -6.03 10.88
CA ALA A 85 4.62 -6.36 11.98
C ALA A 85 5.41 -5.13 12.44
N GLU A 86 5.80 -5.10 13.71
CA GLU A 86 6.70 -4.06 14.24
C GLU A 86 8.15 -4.29 13.78
N ASP A 87 8.91 -3.21 13.62
CA ASP A 87 10.32 -3.28 13.22
C ASP A 87 11.15 -4.12 14.21
N THR A 88 10.82 -4.07 15.51
CA THR A 88 11.47 -4.86 16.57
C THR A 88 11.34 -6.37 16.36
N ILE A 89 10.23 -6.83 15.76
CA ILE A 89 9.99 -8.23 15.44
C ILE A 89 10.73 -8.59 14.15
N LEU A 90 10.66 -7.71 13.14
CA LEU A 90 11.33 -7.93 11.87
C LEU A 90 12.84 -8.02 12.04
N PHE A 91 13.48 -7.11 12.78
CA PHE A 91 14.93 -7.13 12.99
C PHE A 91 15.46 -8.40 13.69
N LYS A 92 14.61 -9.21 14.33
CA LYS A 92 15.00 -10.51 14.87
C LYS A 92 15.21 -11.57 13.78
N LEU A 93 14.64 -11.37 12.59
CA LEU A 93 14.75 -12.31 11.49
C LEU A 93 16.14 -12.26 10.85
N PRO A 94 16.74 -13.43 10.52
CA PRO A 94 18.09 -13.50 9.96
C PRO A 94 18.28 -12.66 8.68
N CYS A 95 17.25 -12.57 7.84
CA CYS A 95 17.28 -11.90 6.54
C CYS A 95 17.37 -10.36 6.63
N TYR A 96 17.10 -9.78 7.81
CA TYR A 96 17.10 -8.33 8.00
C TYR A 96 18.24 -7.81 8.89
N LYS A 97 19.15 -8.67 9.33
CA LYS A 97 20.26 -8.28 10.21
C LYS A 97 21.16 -7.17 9.66
N SER A 98 21.29 -7.08 8.33
CA SER A 98 22.11 -6.06 7.66
C SER A 98 21.31 -4.83 7.22
N VAL A 99 20.00 -4.79 7.48
CA VAL A 99 19.12 -3.71 7.05
C VAL A 99 19.15 -2.59 8.08
N THR A 100 19.43 -1.36 7.64
CA THR A 100 19.44 -0.17 8.50
C THR A 100 18.06 0.48 8.62
N SER A 101 17.21 0.32 7.61
CA SER A 101 15.86 0.89 7.56
C SER A 101 14.89 -0.05 6.85
N MET A 102 13.72 -0.26 7.44
CA MET A 102 12.64 -1.09 6.87
C MET A 102 11.78 -0.32 5.86
N VAL A 103 12.04 0.97 5.64
CA VAL A 103 11.18 1.83 4.83
C VAL A 103 11.05 1.30 3.40
N SER A 104 12.15 1.13 2.67
CA SER A 104 12.12 0.69 1.26
C SER A 104 11.45 -0.67 1.08
N LEU A 105 11.67 -1.57 2.03
CA LEU A 105 11.09 -2.91 2.02
C LEU A 105 9.57 -2.85 2.22
N ARG A 106 9.09 -2.07 3.20
CA ARG A 106 7.67 -1.84 3.44
C ARG A 106 6.99 -1.09 2.30
N GLN A 107 7.66 -0.12 1.68
CA GLN A 107 7.12 0.58 0.52
C GLN A 107 6.84 -0.39 -0.64
N SER A 108 7.77 -1.29 -0.91
CA SER A 108 7.64 -2.31 -1.95
C SER A 108 6.51 -3.31 -1.61
N ALA A 109 6.40 -3.70 -0.35
CA ALA A 109 5.32 -4.57 0.14
C ALA A 109 3.94 -3.91 0.02
N LEU A 110 3.80 -2.64 0.40
CA LEU A 110 2.54 -1.88 0.28
C LEU A 110 2.11 -1.77 -1.19
N ARG A 111 3.05 -1.51 -2.11
CA ARG A 111 2.75 -1.44 -3.55
C ARG A 111 2.31 -2.80 -4.11
N ALA A 112 3.00 -3.87 -3.73
CA ALA A 112 2.61 -5.23 -4.11
C ALA A 112 1.23 -5.60 -3.58
N LEU A 113 0.94 -5.24 -2.33
CA LEU A 113 -0.36 -5.52 -1.71
C LEU A 113 -1.49 -4.73 -2.37
N ALA A 114 -1.29 -3.45 -2.68
CA ALA A 114 -2.28 -2.63 -3.39
C ALA A 114 -2.55 -3.15 -4.82
N ALA A 115 -1.54 -3.71 -5.49
CA ALA A 115 -1.72 -4.35 -6.80
C ALA A 115 -2.59 -5.62 -6.72
N CYS A 116 -2.78 -6.21 -5.54
CA CYS A 116 -3.63 -7.39 -5.32
C CYS A 116 -5.12 -7.05 -5.12
N HIS A 117 -5.58 -5.86 -5.53
CA HIS A 117 -6.97 -5.42 -5.42
C HIS A 117 -8.00 -6.36 -6.09
N TYR A 118 -7.56 -7.19 -7.03
CA TYR A 118 -8.38 -8.19 -7.72
C TYR A 118 -8.68 -9.45 -6.87
N ILE A 119 -8.11 -9.58 -5.66
CA ILE A 119 -8.38 -10.70 -4.75
C ILE A 119 -9.55 -10.33 -3.83
N ASP A 120 -10.77 -10.56 -4.29
CA ASP A 120 -12.02 -10.11 -3.66
C ASP A 120 -12.14 -10.50 -2.19
N THR A 121 -11.78 -11.74 -1.85
CA THR A 121 -11.86 -12.29 -0.48
C THR A 121 -10.93 -11.61 0.53
N HIS A 122 -9.96 -10.81 0.08
CA HIS A 122 -8.96 -10.16 0.93
C HIS A 122 -8.98 -8.63 0.82
N ARG A 123 -9.92 -8.04 0.06
CA ARG A 123 -9.99 -6.58 -0.13
C ARG A 123 -10.07 -5.82 1.19
N ASP A 124 -10.92 -6.24 2.12
CA ASP A 124 -11.09 -5.56 3.42
C ASP A 124 -9.81 -5.60 4.26
N LYS A 125 -9.07 -6.72 4.18
CA LYS A 125 -7.79 -6.87 4.87
C LYS A 125 -6.72 -5.99 4.26
N ILE A 126 -6.65 -5.94 2.92
CA ILE A 126 -5.74 -5.04 2.19
C ILE A 126 -6.05 -3.59 2.53
N PHE A 127 -7.33 -3.21 2.49
CA PHE A 127 -7.80 -1.88 2.87
C PHE A 127 -7.35 -1.52 4.28
N SER A 128 -7.59 -2.38 5.27
CA SER A 128 -7.16 -2.16 6.66
C SER A 128 -5.65 -1.93 6.77
N VAL A 129 -4.83 -2.70 6.05
CA VAL A 129 -3.37 -2.54 6.08
C VAL A 129 -2.93 -1.23 5.42
N LEU A 130 -3.48 -0.89 4.25
CA LEU A 130 -3.19 0.37 3.57
C LEU A 130 -3.66 1.58 4.40
N PHE A 131 -4.81 1.46 5.07
CA PHE A 131 -5.34 2.51 5.94
C PHE A 131 -4.45 2.72 7.17
N LYS A 132 -4.02 1.65 7.86
CA LYS A 132 -3.03 1.73 8.94
C LYS A 132 -1.71 2.35 8.48
N ALA A 133 -1.30 2.17 7.22
CA ALA A 133 -0.09 2.79 6.70
C ALA A 133 -0.19 4.33 6.65
N LEU A 134 -1.39 4.89 6.50
CA LEU A 134 -1.65 6.34 6.58
C LEU A 134 -1.49 6.89 8.01
N GLU A 135 -1.61 6.03 9.01
CA GLU A 135 -1.44 6.40 10.43
C GLU A 135 0.01 6.37 10.90
N LYS A 136 0.94 5.83 10.10
CA LYS A 136 2.35 5.75 10.49
C LYS A 136 2.96 7.16 10.59
N SER A 137 3.86 7.32 11.55
CA SER A 137 4.60 8.57 11.78
C SER A 137 5.69 8.84 10.75
N VAL A 138 6.11 7.81 9.99
CA VAL A 138 7.15 7.92 8.96
C VAL A 138 6.55 8.51 7.68
N PRO A 139 6.95 9.74 7.27
CA PRO A 139 6.32 10.44 6.15
C PRO A 139 6.38 9.68 4.83
N GLU A 140 7.49 8.99 4.57
CA GLU A 140 7.74 8.22 3.34
C GLU A 140 6.81 7.00 3.22
N LEU A 141 6.44 6.39 4.35
CA LEU A 141 5.49 5.28 4.40
C LEU A 141 4.05 5.78 4.29
N GLN A 142 3.75 6.92 4.91
CA GLN A 142 2.45 7.55 4.81
C GLN A 142 2.13 7.96 3.36
N GLU A 143 3.07 8.62 2.68
CA GLU A 143 2.94 9.00 1.27
C GLU A 143 2.80 7.76 0.37
N THR A 144 3.61 6.73 0.60
CA THR A 144 3.46 5.46 -0.14
C THR A 144 2.11 4.82 0.12
N GLY A 145 1.62 4.85 1.36
CA GLY A 145 0.29 4.36 1.73
C GLY A 145 -0.83 5.10 0.99
N TYR A 146 -0.72 6.44 0.86
CA TYR A 146 -1.66 7.25 0.10
C TYR A 146 -1.68 6.87 -1.39
N GLU A 147 -0.51 6.80 -2.04
CA GLU A 147 -0.43 6.40 -3.45
C GLU A 147 -0.93 4.97 -3.69
N CYS A 148 -0.64 4.06 -2.76
CA CYS A 148 -1.14 2.69 -2.80
C CYS A 148 -2.65 2.62 -2.64
N MET A 149 -3.22 3.34 -1.67
CA MET A 149 -4.66 3.42 -1.46
C MET A 149 -5.36 4.02 -2.68
N LYS A 150 -4.83 5.09 -3.26
CA LYS A 150 -5.38 5.72 -4.47
C LYS A 150 -5.47 4.74 -5.65
N LYS A 151 -4.43 3.93 -5.87
CA LYS A 151 -4.43 2.90 -6.90
C LYS A 151 -5.40 1.75 -6.57
N PHE A 152 -5.46 1.37 -5.30
CA PHE A 152 -6.33 0.30 -4.82
C PHE A 152 -7.82 0.65 -4.99
N ILE A 153 -8.25 1.86 -4.60
CA ILE A 153 -9.64 2.32 -4.77
C ILE A 153 -10.02 2.55 -6.25
N ALA A 154 -9.05 2.87 -7.11
CA ALA A 154 -9.29 2.97 -8.54
C ALA A 154 -9.53 1.58 -9.19
N GLY A 155 -8.95 0.53 -8.60
CA GLY A 155 -9.02 -0.84 -9.10
C GLY A 155 -10.12 -1.70 -8.47
N CYS A 156 -10.77 -1.27 -7.40
CA CYS A 156 -11.83 -2.04 -6.75
C CYS A 156 -12.95 -1.15 -6.18
N HIS A 157 -14.15 -1.71 -6.06
CA HIS A 157 -15.24 -1.07 -5.33
C HIS A 157 -15.14 -1.44 -3.86
N LEU A 158 -15.03 -0.42 -3.00
CA LEU A 158 -15.10 -0.54 -1.54
C LEU A 158 -16.50 -0.23 -1.04
N ASP A 159 -16.92 -0.94 -0.01
CA ASP A 159 -18.15 -0.65 0.70
C ASP A 159 -17.99 0.64 1.53
N GLU A 160 -18.88 1.60 1.31
CA GLU A 160 -18.92 2.86 2.04
C GLU A 160 -19.02 2.65 3.56
N GLN A 161 -19.68 1.58 4.01
CA GLN A 161 -19.75 1.24 5.44
C GLN A 161 -18.38 0.90 6.01
N VAL A 162 -17.55 0.13 5.29
CA VAL A 162 -16.20 -0.25 5.72
C VAL A 162 -15.31 0.99 5.86
N VAL A 163 -15.40 1.90 4.90
CA VAL A 163 -14.67 3.18 4.94
C VAL A 163 -15.13 4.03 6.12
N SER A 164 -16.45 4.18 6.30
CA SER A 164 -17.03 4.96 7.40
C SER A 164 -16.62 4.42 8.77
N MET A 165 -16.65 3.09 8.95
CA MET A 165 -16.22 2.43 10.18
C MET A 165 -14.73 2.63 10.46
N ALA A 166 -13.88 2.55 9.43
CA ALA A 166 -12.45 2.78 9.59
C ALA A 166 -12.11 4.25 9.90
N MET A 167 -12.89 5.18 9.38
CA MET A 167 -12.70 6.61 9.63
C MET A 167 -13.20 7.08 10.99
N ARG A 168 -14.27 6.49 11.55
CA ARG A 168 -14.88 6.94 12.81
C ARG A 168 -13.87 7.17 13.95
N PRO A 169 -12.94 6.24 14.28
CA PRO A 169 -11.96 6.46 15.35
C PRO A 169 -10.99 7.62 15.07
N LEU A 170 -10.72 7.90 13.79
CA LEU A 170 -9.89 9.04 13.40
C LEU A 170 -10.63 10.35 13.59
N LEU A 171 -11.91 10.38 13.20
CA LEU A 171 -12.78 11.54 13.35
C LEU A 171 -12.99 11.88 14.83
N GLU A 172 -13.23 10.88 15.69
CA GLU A 172 -13.33 11.07 17.15
C GLU A 172 -12.05 11.65 17.76
N LYS A 173 -10.86 11.18 17.32
CA LYS A 173 -9.59 11.73 17.80
C LYS A 173 -9.37 13.19 17.40
N LEU A 174 -10.01 13.65 16.32
CA LEU A 174 -9.88 15.00 15.80
C LEU A 174 -10.83 16.00 16.47
N GLU A 175 -11.83 15.54 17.22
CA GLU A 175 -12.67 16.40 18.06
C GLU A 175 -11.86 17.06 19.20
N ASP A 176 -10.70 16.51 19.55
CA ASP A 176 -9.76 17.14 20.48
C ASP A 176 -8.67 17.92 19.72
N HIS A 177 -8.74 19.25 19.82
CA HIS A 177 -7.81 20.20 19.21
C HIS A 177 -6.34 19.95 19.55
N ARG A 178 -6.03 19.27 20.67
CA ARG A 178 -4.65 18.95 21.08
C ARG A 178 -4.00 17.86 20.22
N ASN A 179 -4.81 17.08 19.51
CA ASN A 179 -4.33 15.98 18.66
C ASN A 179 -4.00 16.44 17.22
N LEU A 180 -4.20 17.72 16.91
CA LEU A 180 -3.90 18.30 15.60
C LEU A 180 -2.40 18.56 15.45
N THR A 181 -1.63 17.51 15.15
CA THR A 181 -0.21 17.61 14.80
C THR A 181 -0.03 17.78 13.29
N LEU A 182 1.17 18.16 12.83
CA LEU A 182 1.50 18.20 11.40
C LEU A 182 1.25 16.84 10.71
N ASN A 183 1.56 15.73 11.39
CA ASN A 183 1.29 14.39 10.88
C ASN A 183 -0.22 14.11 10.77
N SER A 184 -1.00 14.50 11.78
CA SER A 184 -2.46 14.39 11.77
C SER A 184 -3.08 15.20 10.63
N ALA A 185 -2.58 16.41 10.38
CA ALA A 185 -3.03 17.29 9.30
C ALA A 185 -2.70 16.73 7.91
N LYS A 186 -1.47 16.21 7.73
CA LYS A 186 -1.07 15.56 6.47
C LYS A 186 -1.92 14.32 6.19
N ARG A 187 -2.15 13.49 7.21
CA ARG A 187 -3.05 12.33 7.12
C ARG A 187 -4.47 12.74 6.73
N LEU A 188 -5.01 13.78 7.37
CA LEU A 188 -6.32 14.32 7.05
C LEU A 188 -6.43 14.74 5.59
N SER A 189 -5.43 15.48 5.09
CA SER A 189 -5.36 15.89 3.68
C SER A 189 -5.38 14.70 2.72
N TYR A 190 -4.73 13.59 3.06
CA TYR A 190 -4.79 12.37 2.26
C TYR A 190 -6.16 11.70 2.33
N LEU A 191 -6.77 11.62 3.51
CA LEU A 191 -8.09 11.00 3.68
C LEU A 191 -9.19 11.78 2.95
N THR A 192 -9.15 13.11 2.98
CA THR A 192 -10.15 13.95 2.26
C THR A 192 -10.04 13.78 0.75
N GLN A 193 -8.83 13.59 0.23
CA GLN A 193 -8.60 13.31 -1.19
C GLN A 193 -9.05 11.90 -1.61
N LEU A 194 -8.88 10.91 -0.72
CA LEU A 194 -9.26 9.52 -1.00
C LEU A 194 -10.77 9.28 -0.84
N PHE A 195 -11.38 9.87 0.19
CA PHE A 195 -12.76 9.62 0.61
C PHE A 195 -13.51 10.94 0.87
N PRO A 196 -13.73 11.76 -0.18
CA PRO A 196 -14.35 13.08 -0.02
C PRO A 196 -15.76 13.01 0.56
N THR A 197 -16.51 11.94 0.28
CA THR A 197 -17.90 11.75 0.75
C THR A 197 -18.00 11.31 2.20
N SER A 198 -16.90 10.88 2.83
CA SER A 198 -16.90 10.37 4.20
C SER A 198 -16.79 11.46 5.26
N PHE A 199 -16.48 12.70 4.88
CA PHE A 199 -16.41 13.85 5.77
C PHE A 199 -17.76 14.56 5.82
N GLN A 200 -18.36 14.63 7.02
CA GLN A 200 -19.61 15.35 7.24
C GLN A 200 -19.32 16.84 7.43
N GLU A 201 -20.25 17.70 6.97
CA GLU A 201 -20.15 19.17 7.06
C GLU A 201 -19.85 19.66 8.49
N LYS A 202 -20.50 19.07 9.49
CA LYS A 202 -20.26 19.37 10.92
C LYS A 202 -18.82 19.16 11.37
N LEU A 203 -18.15 18.14 10.83
CA LEU A 203 -16.76 17.84 11.18
C LEU A 203 -15.79 18.81 10.49
N CYS A 204 -16.14 19.28 9.29
CA CYS A 204 -15.42 20.36 8.63
C CYS A 204 -15.51 21.67 9.44
N ASP A 205 -16.69 22.01 9.95
CA ASP A 205 -16.88 23.19 10.81
C ASP A 205 -16.05 23.10 12.11
N GLN A 206 -16.02 21.93 12.75
CA GLN A 206 -15.21 21.68 13.93
C GLN A 206 -13.70 21.80 13.64
N LEU A 207 -13.23 21.27 12.51
CA LEU A 207 -11.83 21.40 12.09
C LEU A 207 -11.44 22.87 11.87
N ILE A 208 -12.33 23.68 11.28
CA ILE A 208 -12.09 25.12 11.10
C ILE A 208 -11.95 25.80 12.46
N GLN A 209 -12.87 25.57 13.40
CA GLN A 209 -12.81 26.14 14.74
C GLN A 209 -11.52 25.74 15.50
N HIS A 210 -11.05 24.50 15.32
CA HIS A 210 -9.80 24.05 15.90
C HIS A 210 -8.58 24.76 15.31
N ILE A 211 -8.55 24.97 13.99
CA ILE A 211 -7.49 25.71 13.31
C ILE A 211 -7.49 27.17 13.78
N GLU A 212 -8.66 27.82 13.85
CA GLU A 212 -8.79 29.20 14.35
C GLU A 212 -8.23 29.34 15.76
N LYS A 213 -8.61 28.44 16.67
CA LYS A 213 -8.09 28.42 18.04
C LYS A 213 -6.57 28.22 18.11
N LEU A 214 -6.01 27.36 17.26
CA LEU A 214 -4.55 27.14 17.20
C LEU A 214 -3.81 28.39 16.70
N VAL A 215 -4.37 29.09 15.72
CA VAL A 215 -3.82 30.37 15.23
C VAL A 215 -3.87 31.44 16.32
N GLU A 216 -4.98 31.56 17.06
CA GLU A 216 -5.09 32.48 18.20
C GLU A 216 -4.06 32.19 19.29
N THR A 217 -3.82 30.91 19.59
CA THR A 217 -2.89 30.48 20.65
C THR A 217 -1.42 30.68 20.25
N THR A 218 -1.10 30.73 18.95
CA THR A 218 0.27 30.97 18.45
C THR A 218 0.56 32.45 18.16
N ALA A 219 -0.47 33.29 18.12
CA ALA A 219 -0.35 34.74 17.95
C ALA A 219 -0.16 35.52 19.28
N GLN A 220 -0.22 34.84 20.43
CA GLN A 220 0.14 35.35 21.76
C GLN A 220 1.57 34.96 22.14
#